data_AF-A0A0D9YB31-F1
#
_entry.id   AF-A0A0D9YB31-F1
#
_cell.length_a   1.000
_cell.length_b   1.000
_cell.length_c   1.000
_cell.angle_alpha   90.00
_cell.angle_beta   90.00
_cell.angle_gamma   90.00
#
_symmetry.space_group_name_H-M   'P 1'
#
loop_
_entity.id
_entity.type
_entity.pdbx_description
1 polymer ?
#
loop_
_entity_poly.entity_id
_entity_poly.type
_entity_poly.pdbx_seq_one_letter_code
_entity_poly.pdbx_strand_id
1 'polypeptide(L)'
;MFAFAGAGDEQRQDYRIGKVRVRVSTLESNRAYTASYPLLVLLRSGLKKMGEVQLAVRFTSPAHLPDTWATYTSPLLPRMHYLRPIGVAQQEALRAAAVRVVAAWLERSEPPLGREVVRHMLDVDAHTWSVRRAKANWFRIMGVLAWAVGLARWLDGVQRWRSPPTTVLVHVLYLVLVWYPELAVPTASLYVFLIGVWYYRFRPRGPAGMDARLSQADTVEADDLEEEFDAVPPPEVLRARYERLRTLAGRVQRVMGDVAAQGERVQALVSWRDPRASRIFVGVCLAVAVALYAMPPKMVAVAGGFYYLRHPMFRDPMPPAAVNFFRRLPSLSDRML
;
A
#
# COMPACT_ATOMS: atom_id res chain seq x y z
N MET A 1 30.77 -7.78 55.69
CA MET A 1 30.27 -6.54 55.07
C MET A 1 29.37 -6.95 53.91
N PHE A 2 28.19 -6.36 53.88
CA PHE A 2 26.93 -6.92 53.40
C PHE A 2 26.91 -7.41 51.93
N ALA A 3 26.43 -8.64 51.78
CA ALA A 3 25.82 -9.12 50.55
C ALA A 3 24.52 -8.36 50.31
N PHE A 4 24.39 -7.69 49.17
CA PHE A 4 23.09 -7.31 48.64
C PHE A 4 22.69 -8.35 47.61
N ALA A 5 21.91 -9.33 48.06
CA ALA A 5 20.92 -9.97 47.24
C ALA A 5 19.89 -8.88 46.87
N GLY A 6 19.72 -8.63 45.57
CA GLY A 6 18.81 -7.61 45.06
C GLY A 6 18.23 -8.05 43.73
N ALA A 7 17.10 -8.74 43.83
CA ALA A 7 16.11 -9.03 42.79
C ALA A 7 16.61 -9.77 41.54
N GLY A 8 16.12 -11.00 41.36
CA GLY A 8 16.19 -11.67 40.08
C GLY A 8 15.61 -10.78 38.99
N ASP A 9 16.30 -10.72 37.86
CA ASP A 9 15.72 -10.32 36.58
C ASP A 9 14.57 -11.30 36.28
N GLU A 10 13.40 -11.07 36.87
CA GLU A 10 12.17 -11.36 36.17
C GLU A 10 12.33 -10.65 34.83
N GLN A 11 12.42 -11.42 33.73
CA GLN A 11 12.32 -10.88 32.39
C GLN A 11 11.07 -10.00 32.37
N ARG A 12 11.23 -8.69 32.55
CA ARG A 12 10.14 -7.72 32.52
C ARG A 12 9.64 -7.74 31.11
N GLN A 13 8.59 -8.53 30.90
CA GLN A 13 7.96 -8.67 29.62
C GLN A 13 7.23 -7.36 29.34
N ASP A 14 7.69 -6.61 28.34
CA ASP A 14 7.12 -5.32 28.01
C ASP A 14 5.69 -5.52 27.47
N TYR A 15 4.71 -5.00 28.21
CA TYR A 15 3.32 -5.07 27.77
C TYR A 15 3.03 -4.08 26.64
N ARG A 16 2.28 -4.55 25.65
CA ARG A 16 1.90 -3.76 24.47
C ARG A 16 0.85 -2.72 24.85
N ILE A 17 1.20 -1.43 24.70
CA ILE A 17 0.28 -0.30 24.97
C ILE A 17 -0.36 0.23 23.68
N GLY A 18 0.30 0.09 22.53
CA GLY A 18 -0.26 0.43 21.21
C GLY A 18 0.83 0.69 20.16
N LYS A 19 0.42 0.77 18.90
CA LYS A 19 1.32 1.02 17.75
C LYS A 19 0.77 2.18 16.92
N VAL A 20 1.64 3.10 16.52
CA VAL A 20 1.30 4.18 15.58
C VAL A 20 2.30 4.14 14.44
N ARG A 21 1.81 4.08 13.20
CA ARG A 21 2.65 4.09 11.99
C ARG A 21 2.33 5.33 11.18
N VAL A 22 3.30 6.24 11.08
CA VAL A 22 3.20 7.42 10.22
C VAL A 22 4.07 7.19 9.00
N ARG A 23 3.45 7.15 7.81
CA ARG A 23 4.20 7.00 6.56
C ARG A 23 4.80 8.35 6.17
N VAL A 24 6.13 8.39 6.06
CA VAL A 24 6.86 9.63 5.74
C VAL A 24 6.47 10.20 4.37
N SER A 25 6.13 9.34 3.39
CA SER A 25 5.73 9.79 2.04
C SER A 25 4.42 10.59 2.00
N THR A 26 3.57 10.49 3.04
CA THR A 26 2.35 11.29 3.14
C THR A 26 2.58 12.68 3.76
N LEU A 27 3.79 12.95 4.26
CA LEU A 27 4.13 14.22 4.90
C LEU A 27 4.69 15.23 3.89
N GLU A 28 4.20 16.47 3.95
CA GLU A 28 4.76 17.59 3.21
C GLU A 28 6.10 18.04 3.83
N SER A 29 7.01 18.53 2.98
CA SER A 29 8.31 19.03 3.45
C SER A 29 8.12 20.34 4.22
N ASN A 30 8.85 20.50 5.32
CA ASN A 30 8.85 21.69 6.18
C ASN A 30 7.49 22.04 6.82
N ARG A 31 6.55 21.10 6.83
CA ARG A 31 5.27 21.25 7.54
C ARG A 31 5.28 20.44 8.83
N ALA A 32 4.93 21.08 9.93
CA ALA A 32 4.70 20.41 11.20
C ALA A 32 3.26 19.89 11.23
N TYR A 33 3.09 18.61 11.55
CA TYR A 33 1.79 18.00 11.75
C TYR A 33 1.64 17.63 13.22
N THR A 34 0.65 18.23 13.88
CA THR A 34 0.29 17.90 15.26
C THR A 34 -1.06 17.19 15.23
N ALA A 35 -1.09 15.93 15.66
CA ALA A 35 -2.31 15.15 15.73
C ALA A 35 -2.31 14.23 16.96
N SER A 36 -3.49 13.99 17.52
CA SER A 36 -3.72 12.95 18.52
C SER A 36 -4.01 11.62 17.82
N TYR A 37 -3.28 10.59 18.21
CA TYR A 37 -3.43 9.23 17.71
C TYR A 37 -3.91 8.32 18.85
N PRO A 38 -5.05 7.64 18.71
CA PRO A 38 -5.48 6.67 19.72
C PRO A 38 -4.54 5.46 19.72
N LEU A 39 -4.09 5.06 20.91
CA LEU A 39 -3.35 3.82 21.11
C LEU A 39 -4.36 2.68 21.24
N LEU A 40 -4.35 1.82 20.23
CA LEU A 40 -5.24 0.67 20.13
C LEU A 40 -4.42 -0.59 20.32
N VAL A 41 -4.88 -1.48 21.19
CA VAL A 41 -4.29 -2.80 21.41
C VAL A 41 -5.38 -3.84 21.20
N LEU A 42 -5.02 -4.89 20.46
CA LEU A 42 -5.86 -6.05 20.30
C LEU A 42 -5.57 -7.02 21.45
N LEU A 43 -6.54 -7.19 22.35
CA LEU A 43 -6.51 -8.22 23.39
C LEU A 43 -7.48 -9.35 23.01
N ARG A 44 -7.36 -10.50 23.69
CA ARG A 44 -8.29 -11.64 23.53
C ARG A 44 -9.76 -11.23 23.70
N SER A 45 -10.03 -10.24 24.56
CA SER A 45 -11.37 -9.71 24.84
C SER A 45 -11.89 -8.67 23.82
N GLY A 46 -11.11 -8.34 22.77
CA GLY A 46 -11.46 -7.33 21.77
C GLY A 46 -10.45 -6.19 21.64
N LEU A 47 -10.80 -5.20 20.81
CA LEU A 47 -10.01 -3.98 20.66
C LEU A 47 -10.19 -3.08 21.89
N LYS A 48 -9.10 -2.83 22.62
CA LYS A 48 -9.09 -1.90 23.75
C LYS A 48 -8.33 -0.63 23.38
N LYS A 49 -8.99 0.52 23.53
CA LYS A 49 -8.32 1.82 23.50
C LYS A 49 -7.57 2.02 24.81
N MET A 50 -6.24 2.03 24.77
CA MET A 50 -5.38 2.14 25.95
C MET A 50 -5.05 3.60 26.29
N GLY A 51 -5.20 4.52 25.34
CA GLY A 51 -4.95 5.95 25.54
C GLY A 51 -4.92 6.72 24.23
N GLU A 52 -4.44 7.96 24.29
CA GLU A 52 -4.13 8.79 23.11
C GLU A 52 -2.72 9.35 23.24
N VAL A 53 -1.97 9.37 22.14
CA VAL A 53 -0.66 10.00 22.06
C VAL A 53 -0.74 11.18 21.12
N GLN A 54 -0.36 12.35 21.62
CA GLN A 54 -0.18 13.53 20.78
C GLN A 54 1.23 13.50 20.18
N LEU A 55 1.32 13.47 18.86
CA LEU A 55 2.58 13.50 18.13
C LEU A 55 2.66 14.75 17.27
N ALA A 56 3.80 15.43 17.36
CA ALA A 56 4.19 16.49 16.45
C ALA A 56 5.30 15.95 15.54
N VAL A 57 4.99 15.73 14.26
CA VAL A 57 5.95 15.22 13.27
C VAL A 57 6.24 16.30 12.25
N ARG A 58 7.52 16.66 12.11
CA ARG A 58 8.00 17.55 11.06
C ARG A 58 8.97 16.79 10.16
N PHE A 59 8.63 16.68 8.89
CA PHE A 59 9.52 16.11 7.89
C PHE A 59 10.27 17.23 7.15
N THR A 60 11.58 17.21 7.21
CA THR A 60 12.47 18.13 6.49
C THR A 60 13.37 17.33 5.56
N SER A 61 13.29 17.58 4.27
CA SER A 61 14.18 16.95 3.29
C SER A 61 14.99 18.03 2.60
N PRO A 62 16.34 17.99 2.68
CA PRO A 62 17.19 18.92 1.98
C PRO A 62 17.31 18.59 0.48
N ALA A 63 16.83 17.42 0.05
CA ALA A 63 16.97 16.95 -1.32
C ALA A 63 16.20 17.83 -2.30
N HIS A 64 16.86 18.20 -3.40
CA HIS A 64 16.23 18.92 -4.50
C HIS A 64 15.14 18.04 -5.15
N LEU A 65 14.13 18.68 -5.75
CA LEU A 65 13.04 18.00 -6.46
C LEU A 65 13.51 16.89 -7.44
N PRO A 66 14.58 17.07 -8.26
CA PRO A 66 15.05 16.03 -9.18
C PRO A 66 15.55 14.75 -8.49
N ASP A 67 16.30 14.87 -7.38
CA ASP A 67 16.81 13.70 -6.65
C ASP A 67 15.67 12.88 -6.03
N THR A 68 14.65 13.59 -5.56
CA THR A 68 13.42 12.97 -5.06
C THR A 68 12.71 12.20 -6.18
N TRP A 69 12.63 12.76 -7.39
CA TRP A 69 11.99 12.10 -8.54
C TRP A 69 12.77 10.85 -8.98
N ALA A 70 14.10 10.95 -9.06
CA ALA A 70 14.97 9.82 -9.38
C ALA A 70 14.81 8.66 -8.37
N THR A 71 14.57 8.98 -7.10
CA THR A 71 14.31 7.98 -6.06
C THR A 71 13.04 7.18 -6.36
N TYR A 72 11.96 7.79 -6.87
CA TYR A 72 10.73 7.07 -7.23
C TYR A 72 10.90 6.14 -8.44
N THR A 73 11.78 6.48 -9.38
CA THR A 73 12.04 5.65 -10.57
C THR A 73 13.09 4.57 -10.34
N SER A 74 13.91 4.71 -9.29
CA SER A 74 14.97 3.77 -8.95
C SER A 74 14.43 2.40 -8.51
N PRO A 75 15.12 1.30 -8.86
CA PRO A 75 14.74 -0.04 -8.40
C PRO A 75 14.87 -0.17 -6.88
N LEU A 76 14.02 -1.01 -6.29
CA LEU A 76 13.97 -1.23 -4.84
C LEU A 76 15.09 -2.15 -4.34
N LEU A 77 15.56 -3.05 -5.20
CA LEU A 77 16.59 -4.03 -4.88
C LEU A 77 17.87 -3.74 -5.67
N PRO A 78 19.03 -4.21 -5.18
CA PRO A 78 20.25 -4.26 -5.99
C PRO A 78 20.03 -5.04 -7.30
N ARG A 79 20.76 -4.64 -8.36
CA ARG A 79 20.66 -5.23 -9.72
C ARG A 79 20.75 -6.76 -9.73
N MET A 80 21.59 -7.33 -8.86
CA MET A 80 21.81 -8.78 -8.77
C MET A 80 20.53 -9.58 -8.56
N HIS A 81 19.58 -9.08 -7.75
CA HIS A 81 18.35 -9.80 -7.42
C HIS A 81 17.29 -9.75 -8.51
N TYR A 82 17.45 -8.91 -9.53
CA TYR A 82 16.59 -8.94 -10.73
C TYR A 82 17.11 -9.94 -11.76
N LEU A 83 18.43 -10.13 -11.84
CA LEU A 83 19.05 -11.15 -12.68
C LEU A 83 18.88 -12.55 -12.10
N ARG A 84 18.97 -12.68 -10.78
CA ARG A 84 18.77 -13.93 -10.04
C ARG A 84 17.76 -13.69 -8.92
N PRO A 85 16.46 -13.97 -9.17
CA PRO A 85 15.43 -13.73 -8.17
C PRO A 85 15.66 -14.61 -6.96
N ILE A 86 15.47 -14.03 -5.77
CA ILE A 86 15.49 -14.78 -4.51
C ILE A 86 14.22 -15.65 -4.50
N GLY A 87 14.37 -16.95 -4.20
CA GLY A 87 13.21 -17.83 -4.08
C GLY A 87 12.27 -17.37 -2.96
N VAL A 88 10.96 -17.59 -3.10
CA VAL A 88 9.95 -17.12 -2.12
C VAL A 88 10.27 -17.61 -0.70
N ALA A 89 10.62 -18.89 -0.55
CA ALA A 89 11.03 -19.47 0.73
C ALA A 89 12.32 -18.85 1.29
N GLN A 90 13.30 -18.56 0.41
CA GLN A 90 14.54 -17.89 0.80
C GLN A 90 14.28 -16.44 1.24
N GLN A 91 13.34 -15.75 0.60
CA GLN A 91 12.97 -14.39 0.96
C GLN A 91 12.33 -14.32 2.35
N GLU A 92 11.47 -15.29 2.70
CA GLU A 92 10.90 -15.43 4.04
C GLU A 92 12.00 -15.72 5.08
N ALA A 93 12.93 -16.63 4.78
CA ALA A 93 14.08 -16.93 5.64
C ALA A 93 15.01 -15.72 5.83
N LEU A 94 15.31 -14.97 4.77
CA LEU A 94 16.12 -13.74 4.83
C LEU A 94 15.44 -12.66 5.67
N ARG A 95 14.11 -12.50 5.57
CA ARG A 95 13.37 -11.56 6.42
C ARG A 95 13.47 -11.95 7.89
N ALA A 96 13.26 -13.23 8.21
CA ALA A 96 13.38 -13.71 9.58
C ALA A 96 14.81 -13.53 10.13
N ALA A 97 15.84 -13.77 9.30
CA ALA A 97 17.23 -13.51 9.66
C ALA A 97 17.49 -12.02 9.89
N ALA A 98 17.04 -11.15 8.99
CA ALA A 98 17.18 -9.70 9.11
C ALA A 98 16.51 -9.17 10.38
N VAL A 99 15.30 -9.64 10.72
CA VAL A 99 14.62 -9.26 11.97
C VAL A 99 15.43 -9.68 13.19
N ARG A 100 16.00 -10.89 13.21
CA ARG A 100 16.85 -11.35 14.32
C ARG A 100 18.07 -10.46 14.51
N VAL A 101 18.72 -10.07 13.41
CA VAL A 101 19.89 -9.19 13.45
C VAL A 101 19.51 -7.80 13.96
N VAL A 102 18.43 -7.21 13.44
CA VAL A 102 17.95 -5.89 13.87
C VAL A 102 17.54 -5.92 15.35
N ALA A 103 16.87 -6.98 15.80
CA ALA A 103 16.54 -7.15 17.22
C ALA A 103 17.78 -7.23 18.10
N ALA A 104 18.82 -7.96 17.68
CA ALA A 104 20.08 -8.04 18.40
C ALA A 104 20.84 -6.69 18.44
N TRP A 105 20.72 -5.87 17.39
CA TRP A 105 21.32 -4.53 17.37
C TRP A 105 20.57 -3.54 18.25
N LEU A 106 19.24 -3.54 18.22
CA LEU A 106 18.41 -2.65 19.04
C LEU A 106 18.37 -3.07 20.51
N GLU A 107 18.65 -4.33 20.84
CA GLU A 107 18.87 -4.77 22.22
C GLU A 107 20.15 -4.14 22.82
N ARG A 108 21.11 -3.77 21.96
CA ARG A 108 22.38 -3.13 22.36
C ARG A 108 22.37 -1.61 22.21
N SER A 109 21.28 -1.02 21.72
CA SER A 109 21.20 0.44 21.58
C SER A 109 20.91 1.10 22.93
N GLU A 110 21.12 2.41 23.02
CA GLU A 110 20.73 3.22 24.18
C GLU A 110 19.54 4.12 23.78
N PRO A 111 18.33 3.92 24.33
CA PRO A 111 17.92 2.86 25.27
C PRO A 111 17.78 1.46 24.63
N PRO A 112 17.97 0.38 25.40
CA PRO A 112 17.85 -0.99 24.88
C PRO A 112 16.37 -1.31 24.61
N LEU A 113 16.08 -1.79 23.39
CA LEU A 113 14.74 -2.23 23.02
C LEU A 113 14.65 -3.75 23.14
N GLY A 114 13.67 -4.23 23.91
CA GLY A 114 13.39 -5.66 24.03
C GLY A 114 13.09 -6.30 22.67
N ARG A 115 13.51 -7.56 22.50
CA ARG A 115 13.29 -8.32 21.25
C ARG A 115 11.81 -8.41 20.87
N GLU A 116 10.92 -8.40 21.87
CA GLU A 116 9.48 -8.44 21.69
C GLU A 116 8.96 -7.16 21.03
N VAL A 117 9.44 -6.01 21.50
CA VAL A 117 9.13 -4.69 20.93
C VAL A 117 9.59 -4.64 19.48
N VAL A 118 10.82 -5.10 19.18
CA VAL A 118 11.35 -5.09 17.81
C VAL A 118 10.57 -6.02 16.88
N ARG A 119 10.20 -7.22 17.34
CA ARG A 119 9.35 -8.15 16.56
C ARG A 119 7.98 -7.54 16.28
N HIS A 120 7.42 -6.82 17.23
CA HIS A 120 6.14 -6.11 17.07
C HIS A 120 6.26 -4.88 16.16
N MET A 121 7.37 -4.13 16.24
CA MET A 121 7.67 -3.02 15.34
C MET A 121 7.79 -3.48 13.88
N LEU A 122 8.42 -4.64 13.66
CA LEU A 122 8.71 -5.20 12.34
C LEU A 122 7.61 -6.10 11.76
N ASP A 123 6.46 -6.25 12.45
CA ASP A 123 5.31 -7.04 11.97
C ASP A 123 5.66 -8.49 11.59
N VAL A 124 6.43 -9.18 12.44
CA VAL A 124 6.87 -10.57 12.14
C VAL A 124 5.68 -11.51 11.90
N ASP A 125 4.57 -11.28 12.62
CA ASP A 125 3.33 -12.06 12.52
C ASP A 125 2.48 -11.68 11.29
N ALA A 126 2.95 -10.82 10.37
CA ALA A 126 2.21 -10.51 9.14
C ALA A 126 1.97 -11.73 8.24
N HIS A 127 2.73 -12.81 8.43
CA HIS A 127 2.66 -14.03 7.62
C HIS A 127 1.72 -15.08 8.20
N THR A 128 1.20 -14.91 9.42
CA THR A 128 0.18 -15.79 9.98
C THR A 128 -1.19 -15.43 9.38
N TRP A 129 -1.87 -16.46 8.86
CA TRP A 129 -3.24 -16.32 8.36
C TRP A 129 -4.17 -15.98 9.53
N SER A 130 -5.02 -14.97 9.34
CA SER A 130 -6.07 -14.60 10.29
C SER A 130 -7.34 -14.16 9.54
N VAL A 131 -8.49 -14.66 10.01
CA VAL A 131 -9.81 -14.38 9.43
C VAL A 131 -10.09 -12.88 9.39
N ARG A 132 -9.70 -12.16 10.44
CA ARG A 132 -9.80 -10.69 10.54
C ARG A 132 -9.11 -9.96 9.39
N ARG A 133 -7.86 -10.32 9.09
CA ARG A 133 -7.09 -9.69 8.01
C ARG A 133 -7.67 -10.07 6.63
N ALA A 134 -8.17 -11.29 6.46
CA ALA A 134 -8.87 -11.67 5.23
C ALA A 134 -10.14 -10.83 5.01
N LYS A 135 -10.95 -10.63 6.05
CA LYS A 135 -12.15 -9.78 6.02
C LYS A 135 -11.80 -8.30 5.75
N ALA A 136 -10.76 -7.78 6.40
CA ALA A 136 -10.30 -6.40 6.14
C ALA A 136 -9.78 -6.21 4.70
N ASN A 137 -9.04 -7.19 4.16
CA ASN A 137 -8.63 -7.18 2.75
C ASN A 137 -9.82 -7.28 1.80
N TRP A 138 -10.86 -8.06 2.13
CA TRP A 138 -12.09 -8.13 1.35
C TRP A 138 -12.82 -6.77 1.28
N PHE A 139 -12.99 -6.09 2.42
CA PHE A 139 -13.61 -4.77 2.43
C PHE A 139 -12.80 -3.72 1.66
N ARG A 140 -11.46 -3.82 1.67
CA ARG A 140 -10.60 -2.97 0.84
C ARG A 140 -10.85 -3.20 -0.66
N ILE A 141 -10.98 -4.46 -1.09
CA ILE A 141 -11.37 -4.78 -2.47
C ILE A 141 -12.75 -4.21 -2.79
N MET A 142 -13.73 -4.39 -1.90
CA MET A 142 -15.07 -3.83 -2.10
C MET A 142 -15.07 -2.31 -2.18
N GLY A 143 -14.21 -1.62 -1.43
CA GLY A 143 -14.02 -0.17 -1.52
C GLY A 143 -13.47 0.27 -2.89
N VAL A 144 -12.53 -0.48 -3.46
CA VAL A 144 -12.04 -0.26 -4.83
C VAL A 144 -13.15 -0.58 -5.86
N LEU A 145 -13.89 -1.67 -5.64
CA LEU A 145 -14.98 -2.10 -6.52
C LEU A 145 -16.18 -1.14 -6.48
N ALA A 146 -16.40 -0.43 -5.37
CA ALA A 146 -17.49 0.53 -5.24
C ALA A 146 -17.40 1.65 -6.28
N TRP A 147 -16.19 2.08 -6.66
CA TRP A 147 -16.01 3.02 -7.76
C TRP A 147 -16.43 2.42 -9.12
N ALA A 148 -16.07 1.15 -9.38
CA ALA A 148 -16.49 0.44 -10.59
C ALA A 148 -18.02 0.25 -10.66
N VAL A 149 -18.65 -0.07 -9.52
CA VAL A 149 -20.12 -0.14 -9.41
C VAL A 149 -20.76 1.24 -9.60
N GLY A 150 -20.15 2.30 -9.07
CA GLY A 150 -20.58 3.68 -9.30
C GLY A 150 -20.51 4.07 -10.78
N LEU A 151 -19.45 3.68 -11.47
CA LEU A 151 -19.28 3.88 -12.91
C LEU A 151 -20.33 3.08 -13.71
N ALA A 152 -20.58 1.82 -13.36
CA ALA A 152 -21.60 1.00 -13.99
C ALA A 152 -23.00 1.62 -13.84
N ARG A 153 -23.36 2.11 -12.65
CA ARG A 153 -24.64 2.82 -12.42
C ARG A 153 -24.72 4.14 -13.19
N TRP A 154 -23.61 4.86 -13.34
CA TRP A 154 -23.56 6.06 -14.16
C TRP A 154 -23.79 5.73 -15.65
N LEU A 155 -23.14 4.67 -16.16
CA LEU A 155 -23.37 4.16 -17.52
C LEU A 155 -24.82 3.72 -17.74
N ASP A 156 -25.42 3.01 -16.77
CA ASP A 156 -26.85 2.67 -16.81
C ASP A 156 -27.72 3.93 -16.87
N GLY A 157 -27.34 4.99 -16.14
CA GLY A 157 -28.02 6.29 -16.19
C GLY A 157 -27.91 6.99 -17.54
N VAL A 158 -26.76 6.85 -18.22
CA VAL A 158 -26.53 7.34 -19.59
C VAL A 158 -27.37 6.55 -20.59
N GLN A 159 -27.42 5.22 -20.45
CA GLN A 159 -28.25 4.36 -21.31
C GLN A 159 -29.75 4.65 -21.14
N ARG A 160 -30.19 4.98 -19.92
CA ARG A 160 -31.59 5.31 -19.59
C ARG A 160 -31.95 6.78 -19.83
N TRP A 161 -31.06 7.57 -20.44
CA TRP A 161 -31.30 9.00 -20.75
C TRP A 161 -31.74 9.84 -19.54
N ARG A 162 -31.25 9.52 -18.34
CA ARG A 162 -31.66 10.19 -17.10
C ARG A 162 -31.33 11.69 -17.10
N SER A 163 -30.26 12.07 -17.80
CA SER A 163 -29.82 13.46 -17.99
C SER A 163 -29.50 13.71 -19.48
N PRO A 164 -30.49 14.16 -20.27
CA PRO A 164 -30.37 14.35 -21.72
C PRO A 164 -29.12 15.13 -22.21
N PRO A 165 -28.68 16.23 -21.58
CA PRO A 165 -27.50 16.95 -22.07
C PRO A 165 -26.21 16.13 -21.91
N THR A 166 -26.08 15.36 -20.82
CA THR A 166 -24.89 14.52 -20.58
C THR A 166 -24.84 13.33 -21.52
N THR A 167 -25.99 12.75 -21.86
CA THR A 167 -26.04 11.60 -22.76
C THR A 167 -25.70 12.03 -24.19
N VAL A 168 -26.25 13.15 -24.66
CA VAL A 168 -25.89 13.73 -25.96
C VAL A 168 -24.38 14.03 -26.02
N LEU A 169 -23.80 14.64 -24.98
CA LEU A 169 -22.37 14.90 -24.90
C LEU A 169 -21.54 13.61 -25.00
N VAL A 170 -21.93 12.54 -24.30
CA VAL A 170 -21.25 11.24 -24.36
C VAL A 170 -21.35 10.61 -25.76
N HIS A 171 -22.50 10.72 -26.42
CA HIS A 171 -22.67 10.20 -27.79
C HIS A 171 -21.84 10.99 -28.81
N VAL A 172 -21.80 12.32 -28.70
CA VAL A 172 -20.94 13.17 -29.55
C VAL A 172 -19.48 12.84 -29.33
N LEU A 173 -19.04 12.72 -28.07
CA LEU A 173 -17.67 12.32 -27.73
C LEU A 173 -17.33 10.94 -28.30
N TYR A 174 -18.26 9.97 -28.17
CA TYR A 174 -18.11 8.64 -28.74
C TYR A 174 -17.98 8.68 -30.28
N LEU A 175 -18.81 9.46 -30.96
CA LEU A 175 -18.76 9.60 -32.42
C LEU A 175 -17.42 10.20 -32.88
N VAL A 176 -16.94 11.24 -32.20
CA VAL A 176 -15.62 11.85 -32.47
C VAL A 176 -14.50 10.83 -32.24
N LEU A 177 -14.60 10.02 -31.19
CA LEU A 177 -13.62 8.99 -30.85
C LEU A 177 -13.56 7.87 -31.90
N VAL A 178 -14.70 7.44 -32.41
CA VAL A 178 -14.81 6.42 -33.46
C VAL A 178 -14.25 6.95 -34.78
N TRP A 179 -14.52 8.22 -35.10
CA TRP A 179 -14.04 8.84 -36.34
C TRP A 179 -12.54 9.14 -36.32
N TYR A 180 -12.01 9.46 -35.14
CA TYR A 180 -10.60 9.75 -34.93
C TYR A 180 -10.04 8.90 -33.78
N PRO A 181 -9.78 7.59 -34.00
CA PRO A 181 -9.18 6.73 -32.98
C PRO A 181 -7.80 7.23 -32.54
N GLU A 182 -7.14 8.02 -33.37
CA GLU A 182 -5.88 8.71 -33.08
C GLU A 182 -5.99 9.67 -31.89
N LEU A 183 -7.15 10.30 -31.69
CA LEU A 183 -7.45 11.22 -30.59
C LEU A 183 -7.85 10.50 -29.29
N ALA A 184 -8.06 9.18 -29.31
CA ALA A 184 -8.54 8.44 -28.17
C ALA A 184 -7.56 8.42 -26.98
N VAL A 185 -6.30 8.12 -27.25
CA VAL A 185 -5.28 8.05 -26.20
C VAL A 185 -4.96 9.45 -25.62
N PRO A 186 -4.76 10.50 -26.45
CA PRO A 186 -4.62 11.87 -25.95
C PRO A 186 -5.78 12.32 -25.07
N THR A 187 -7.03 12.15 -25.53
CA THR A 187 -8.22 12.57 -24.76
C THR A 187 -8.35 11.81 -23.45
N ALA A 188 -8.14 10.49 -23.44
CA ALA A 188 -8.13 9.69 -22.20
C ALA A 188 -7.07 10.17 -21.20
N SER A 189 -5.84 10.43 -21.67
CA SER A 189 -4.77 10.93 -20.81
C SER A 189 -5.05 12.33 -20.26
N LEU A 190 -5.70 13.20 -21.05
CA LEU A 190 -6.15 14.52 -20.62
C LEU A 190 -7.27 14.44 -19.59
N TYR A 191 -8.23 13.52 -19.75
CA TYR A 191 -9.26 13.27 -18.73
C TYR A 191 -8.64 12.83 -17.41
N VAL A 192 -7.66 11.93 -17.42
CA VAL A 192 -6.95 11.50 -16.21
C VAL A 192 -6.22 12.68 -15.55
N PHE A 193 -5.58 13.55 -16.35
CA PHE A 193 -4.97 14.78 -15.87
C PHE A 193 -6.00 15.71 -15.21
N LEU A 194 -7.12 15.99 -15.88
CA LEU A 194 -8.18 16.87 -15.37
C LEU A 194 -8.82 16.32 -14.10
N ILE A 195 -9.11 15.01 -14.04
CA ILE A 195 -9.60 14.33 -12.84
C ILE A 195 -8.58 14.47 -11.71
N GLY A 196 -7.29 14.28 -12.01
CA GLY A 196 -6.21 14.51 -11.06
C GLY A 196 -6.24 15.95 -10.53
N VAL A 197 -6.21 16.95 -11.39
CA VAL A 197 -6.26 18.37 -10.98
C VAL A 197 -7.56 18.71 -10.22
N TRP A 198 -8.69 18.11 -10.58
CA TRP A 198 -9.94 18.30 -9.86
C TRP A 198 -9.88 17.74 -8.44
N TYR A 199 -9.41 16.50 -8.29
CA TYR A 199 -9.23 15.86 -6.99
C TYR A 199 -8.19 16.55 -6.10
N TYR A 200 -7.26 17.31 -6.69
CA TYR A 200 -6.32 18.15 -5.92
C TYR A 200 -7.07 19.11 -4.99
N ARG A 201 -8.22 19.63 -5.43
CA ARG A 201 -9.04 20.57 -4.65
C ARG A 201 -9.62 19.91 -3.39
N PHE A 202 -9.90 18.61 -3.46
CA PHE A 202 -10.49 17.82 -2.37
C PHE A 202 -9.45 17.03 -1.57
N ARG A 203 -8.17 17.40 -1.66
CA ARG A 203 -7.08 16.68 -0.98
C ARG A 203 -7.31 16.61 0.54
N PRO A 204 -7.18 15.43 1.17
CA PRO A 204 -7.14 15.31 2.62
C PRO A 204 -5.89 16.02 3.17
N ARG A 205 -6.08 17.04 4.02
CA ARG A 205 -5.00 17.91 4.52
C ARG A 205 -4.25 17.37 5.75
N GLY A 206 -4.67 16.24 6.31
CA GLY A 206 -4.11 15.66 7.53
C GLY A 206 -3.45 14.29 7.32
N PRO A 207 -2.40 13.95 8.10
CA PRO A 207 -1.78 12.64 8.10
C PRO A 207 -2.75 11.65 8.75
N ALA A 208 -3.47 10.89 7.94
CA ALA A 208 -4.41 9.92 8.49
C ALA A 208 -3.64 8.79 9.21
N GLY A 209 -4.00 8.60 10.47
CA GLY A 209 -3.41 7.64 11.41
C GLY A 209 -3.79 6.20 11.10
N MET A 210 -3.56 5.30 12.07
CA MET A 210 -4.11 3.94 11.98
C MET A 210 -5.63 4.00 12.09
N ASP A 211 -6.31 3.44 11.10
CA ASP A 211 -7.77 3.45 11.03
C ASP A 211 -8.29 2.13 11.62
N ALA A 212 -8.80 2.17 12.86
CA ALA A 212 -9.37 1.01 13.56
C ALA A 212 -10.48 0.32 12.75
N ARG A 213 -11.33 1.14 12.10
CA ARG A 213 -12.40 0.70 11.21
C ARG A 213 -11.90 0.00 9.94
N LEU A 214 -10.73 0.40 9.45
CA LEU A 214 -10.11 -0.18 8.26
C LEU A 214 -9.44 -1.52 8.57
N SER A 215 -9.06 -1.73 9.83
CA SER A 215 -8.55 -3.00 10.37
C SER A 215 -9.67 -3.93 10.89
N GLN A 216 -10.94 -3.51 10.79
CA GLN A 216 -12.11 -4.21 11.34
C GLN A 216 -12.01 -4.57 12.83
N ALA A 217 -11.19 -3.86 13.60
CA ALA A 217 -10.97 -4.21 14.99
C ALA A 217 -12.21 -3.95 15.89
N ASP A 218 -13.16 -3.14 15.42
CA ASP A 218 -14.41 -2.80 16.14
C ASP A 218 -15.56 -3.81 15.93
N THR A 219 -15.49 -4.72 14.95
CA THR A 219 -16.62 -5.59 14.53
C THR A 219 -16.32 -7.08 14.65
N VAL A 220 -15.41 -7.47 15.54
CA VAL A 220 -14.94 -8.85 15.66
C VAL A 220 -15.55 -9.49 16.90
N GLU A 221 -16.18 -10.64 16.71
CA GLU A 221 -16.73 -11.48 17.77
C GLU A 221 -15.57 -12.15 18.55
N ALA A 222 -15.78 -12.44 19.84
CA ALA A 222 -14.73 -12.98 20.71
C ALA A 222 -14.18 -14.35 20.23
N ASP A 223 -15.02 -15.16 19.58
CA ASP A 223 -14.63 -16.47 18.99
C ASP A 223 -13.57 -16.34 17.89
N ASP A 224 -13.67 -15.30 17.03
CA ASP A 224 -12.70 -15.04 15.95
C ASP A 224 -11.32 -14.62 16.49
N LEU A 225 -11.28 -14.05 17.71
CA LEU A 225 -10.05 -13.71 18.43
C LEU A 225 -9.46 -14.95 19.10
N GLU A 226 -10.29 -15.82 19.66
CA GLU A 226 -9.86 -17.05 20.32
C GLU A 226 -9.16 -18.00 19.33
N GLU A 227 -9.65 -18.15 18.08
CA GLU A 227 -8.95 -18.88 17.00
C GLU A 227 -7.55 -18.30 16.63
N GLU A 228 -7.30 -17.02 16.87
CA GLU A 228 -6.02 -16.35 16.60
C GLU A 228 -5.01 -16.57 17.73
N PHE A 229 -5.50 -16.83 18.96
CA PHE A 229 -4.69 -16.98 20.17
C PHE A 229 -4.60 -18.41 20.70
N ASP A 230 -5.46 -19.33 20.28
CA ASP A 230 -5.40 -20.74 20.66
C ASP A 230 -4.65 -21.60 19.64
N ALA A 231 -3.52 -22.14 20.11
CA ALA A 231 -2.72 -23.17 19.44
C ALA A 231 -3.21 -24.58 19.81
N VAL A 232 -4.50 -24.76 20.13
CA VAL A 232 -5.01 -26.03 20.68
C VAL A 232 -5.23 -27.04 19.55
N PRO A 233 -4.79 -28.31 19.70
CA PRO A 233 -4.56 -29.16 18.55
C PRO A 233 -5.79 -30.06 18.26
N PRO A 234 -6.32 -30.12 17.03
CA PRO A 234 -7.26 -31.18 16.62
C PRO A 234 -6.56 -32.57 16.58
N PRO A 235 -7.22 -33.72 16.37
CA PRO A 235 -6.51 -34.99 16.17
C PRO A 235 -5.59 -34.93 14.93
N GLU A 236 -4.48 -35.68 14.90
CA GLU A 236 -3.37 -35.54 13.93
C GLU A 236 -3.80 -35.50 12.45
N VAL A 237 -4.85 -36.25 12.09
CA VAL A 237 -5.41 -36.29 10.73
C VAL A 237 -6.17 -34.99 10.40
N LEU A 238 -6.88 -34.40 11.36
CA LEU A 238 -7.52 -33.10 11.20
C LEU A 238 -6.49 -31.97 11.25
N ARG A 239 -5.39 -32.09 12.03
CA ARG A 239 -4.28 -31.11 12.02
C ARG A 239 -3.71 -30.97 10.62
N ALA A 240 -3.35 -32.08 9.98
CA ALA A 240 -2.75 -32.05 8.65
C ALA A 240 -3.68 -31.46 7.58
N ARG A 241 -5.00 -31.74 7.66
CA ARG A 241 -6.00 -31.16 6.74
C ARG A 241 -6.25 -29.67 7.02
N TYR A 242 -6.32 -29.30 8.30
CA TYR A 242 -6.49 -27.93 8.75
C TYR A 242 -5.28 -27.07 8.40
N GLU A 243 -4.05 -27.56 8.59
CA GLU A 243 -2.82 -26.87 8.19
C GLU A 243 -2.74 -26.68 6.66
N ARG A 244 -3.17 -27.67 5.89
CA ARG A 244 -3.29 -27.52 4.42
C ARG A 244 -4.32 -26.46 4.04
N LEU A 245 -5.49 -26.44 4.69
CA LEU A 245 -6.48 -25.38 4.47
C LEU A 245 -5.95 -24.02 4.91
N ARG A 246 -5.25 -23.92 6.03
CA ARG A 246 -4.69 -22.68 6.57
C ARG A 246 -3.57 -22.12 5.70
N THR A 247 -2.74 -22.98 5.12
CA THR A 247 -1.69 -22.58 4.16
C THR A 247 -2.30 -22.12 2.82
N LEU A 248 -3.34 -22.79 2.32
CA LEU A 248 -4.09 -22.36 1.14
C LEU A 248 -4.82 -21.02 1.39
N ALA A 249 -5.51 -20.90 2.53
CA ALA A 249 -6.18 -19.68 2.93
C ALA A 249 -5.19 -18.53 3.13
N GLY A 250 -4.00 -18.79 3.69
CA GLY A 250 -2.88 -17.85 3.77
C GLY A 250 -2.36 -17.41 2.40
N ARG A 251 -2.38 -18.28 1.39
CA ARG A 251 -2.02 -17.94 0.00
C ARG A 251 -3.10 -17.09 -0.67
N VAL A 252 -4.38 -17.44 -0.49
CA VAL A 252 -5.52 -16.65 -1.01
C VAL A 252 -5.56 -15.27 -0.36
N GLN A 253 -5.37 -15.19 0.96
CA GLN A 253 -5.33 -13.92 1.70
C GLN A 253 -4.18 -13.02 1.21
N ARG A 254 -3.01 -13.59 0.89
CA ARG A 254 -1.89 -12.86 0.28
C ARG A 254 -2.25 -12.28 -1.09
N VAL A 255 -2.82 -13.11 -1.98
CA VAL A 255 -3.25 -12.65 -3.31
C VAL A 255 -4.33 -11.58 -3.21
N MET A 256 -5.30 -11.76 -2.32
CA MET A 256 -6.36 -10.79 -2.05
C MET A 256 -5.77 -9.46 -1.54
N GLY A 257 -4.80 -9.52 -0.63
CA GLY A 257 -4.07 -8.36 -0.13
C GLY A 257 -3.26 -7.65 -1.24
N ASP A 258 -2.64 -8.40 -2.14
CA ASP A 258 -1.90 -7.84 -3.28
C ASP A 258 -2.81 -7.12 -4.27
N VAL A 259 -3.97 -7.71 -4.59
CA VAL A 259 -5.00 -7.08 -5.46
C VAL A 259 -5.54 -5.81 -4.80
N ALA A 260 -5.87 -5.86 -3.51
CA ALA A 260 -6.30 -4.69 -2.75
C ALA A 260 -5.23 -3.59 -2.77
N ALA A 261 -3.96 -3.96 -2.51
CA ALA A 261 -2.85 -3.01 -2.51
C ALA A 261 -2.61 -2.39 -3.90
N GLN A 262 -2.79 -3.14 -4.99
CA GLN A 262 -2.72 -2.58 -6.34
C GLN A 262 -3.83 -1.58 -6.61
N GLY A 263 -5.08 -1.92 -6.30
CA GLY A 263 -6.24 -1.03 -6.47
C GLY A 263 -6.09 0.26 -5.65
N GLU A 264 -5.59 0.16 -4.44
CA GLU A 264 -5.36 1.31 -3.58
C GLU A 264 -4.20 2.18 -4.00
N ARG A 265 -3.15 1.61 -4.60
CA ARG A 265 -2.06 2.42 -5.18
C ARG A 265 -2.58 3.28 -6.31
N VAL A 266 -3.50 2.75 -7.12
CA VAL A 266 -4.19 3.52 -8.16
C VAL A 266 -5.08 4.59 -7.53
N GLN A 267 -5.87 4.24 -6.51
CA GLN A 267 -6.69 5.22 -5.79
C GLN A 267 -5.85 6.29 -5.09
N ALA A 268 -4.66 5.95 -4.58
CA ALA A 268 -3.73 6.87 -3.92
C ALA A 268 -3.18 7.91 -4.89
N LEU A 269 -2.98 7.55 -6.17
CA LEU A 269 -2.60 8.50 -7.22
C LEU A 269 -3.70 9.53 -7.45
N VAL A 270 -4.96 9.06 -7.56
CA VAL A 270 -6.13 9.92 -7.84
C VAL A 270 -6.51 10.78 -6.63
N SER A 271 -6.42 10.24 -5.41
CA SER A 271 -6.80 10.92 -4.17
C SER A 271 -5.72 11.84 -3.57
N TRP A 272 -4.60 12.05 -4.27
CA TRP A 272 -3.48 12.90 -3.82
C TRP A 272 -2.89 12.55 -2.46
N ARG A 273 -2.91 11.26 -2.12
CA ARG A 273 -2.45 10.77 -0.82
C ARG A 273 -0.94 10.88 -0.65
N ASP A 274 -0.19 10.69 -1.74
CA ASP A 274 1.21 11.08 -1.83
C ASP A 274 1.31 12.30 -2.76
N PRO A 275 1.48 13.53 -2.21
CA PRO A 275 1.47 14.74 -3.00
C PRO A 275 2.69 14.87 -3.93
N ARG A 276 3.75 14.09 -3.72
CA ARG A 276 4.94 14.08 -4.58
C ARG A 276 4.72 13.15 -5.76
N ALA A 277 4.30 11.92 -5.47
CA ALA A 277 4.04 10.92 -6.51
C ALA A 277 2.89 11.36 -7.43
N SER A 278 1.76 11.84 -6.90
CA SER A 278 0.65 12.30 -7.73
C SER A 278 1.04 13.49 -8.63
N ARG A 279 1.93 14.40 -8.19
CA ARG A 279 2.45 15.48 -9.05
C ARG A 279 3.24 14.94 -10.23
N ILE A 280 4.13 13.98 -9.98
CA ILE A 280 4.92 13.34 -11.05
C ILE A 280 3.97 12.64 -12.03
N PHE A 281 2.99 11.89 -11.53
CA PHE A 281 2.02 11.18 -12.35
C PHE A 281 1.19 12.13 -13.23
N VAL A 282 0.60 13.18 -12.64
CA VAL A 282 -0.18 14.19 -13.38
C VAL A 282 0.69 14.91 -14.43
N GLY A 283 1.94 15.25 -14.09
CA GLY A 283 2.89 15.84 -15.04
C GLY A 283 3.26 14.91 -16.20
N VAL A 284 3.47 13.62 -15.93
CA VAL A 284 3.72 12.60 -16.96
C VAL A 284 2.49 12.38 -17.84
N CYS A 285 1.28 12.32 -17.27
CA CYS A 285 0.05 12.23 -18.03
C CYS A 285 -0.12 13.43 -18.98
N LEU A 286 0.19 14.65 -18.52
CA LEU A 286 0.17 15.83 -19.38
C LEU A 286 1.23 15.76 -20.48
N ALA A 287 2.47 15.38 -20.15
CA ALA A 287 3.54 15.24 -21.14
C ALA A 287 3.21 14.20 -22.22
N VAL A 288 2.63 13.07 -21.82
CA VAL A 288 2.14 12.04 -22.75
C VAL A 288 0.99 12.57 -23.59
N ALA A 289 0.02 13.28 -23.00
CA ALA A 289 -1.08 13.89 -23.75
C ALA A 289 -0.57 14.84 -24.83
N VAL A 290 0.38 15.72 -24.49
CA VAL A 290 1.00 16.68 -25.42
C VAL A 290 1.81 15.96 -26.50
N ALA A 291 2.61 14.96 -26.13
CA ALA A 291 3.43 14.21 -27.08
C ALA A 291 2.57 13.42 -28.08
N LEU A 292 1.51 12.75 -27.61
CA LEU A 292 0.59 12.00 -28.47
C LEU A 292 -0.32 12.92 -29.30
N TYR A 293 -0.55 14.15 -28.85
CA TYR A 293 -1.26 15.16 -29.64
C TYR A 293 -0.36 15.76 -30.74
N ALA A 294 0.92 16.00 -30.44
CA ALA A 294 1.87 16.60 -31.37
C ALA A 294 2.43 15.61 -32.40
N MET A 295 2.52 14.32 -32.07
CA MET A 295 3.10 13.29 -32.94
C MET A 295 2.01 12.39 -33.54
N PRO A 296 2.08 12.08 -34.85
CA PRO A 296 1.18 11.09 -35.44
C PRO A 296 1.29 9.74 -34.70
N PRO A 297 0.18 9.06 -34.38
CA PRO A 297 0.21 7.82 -33.60
C PRO A 297 0.98 6.71 -34.31
N LYS A 298 1.06 6.76 -35.65
CA LYS A 298 1.90 5.86 -36.45
C LYS A 298 3.37 5.96 -36.07
N MET A 299 3.89 7.18 -35.86
CA MET A 299 5.29 7.37 -35.44
C MET A 299 5.53 6.84 -34.03
N VAL A 300 4.55 7.03 -33.13
CA VAL A 300 4.61 6.49 -31.77
C VAL A 300 4.57 4.97 -31.77
N ALA A 301 3.71 4.36 -32.60
CA ALA A 301 3.61 2.92 -32.76
C ALA A 301 4.90 2.32 -33.34
N VAL A 302 5.50 2.98 -34.34
CA VAL A 302 6.80 2.59 -34.90
C VAL A 302 7.90 2.69 -33.85
N ALA A 303 8.03 3.83 -33.16
CA ALA A 303 9.02 4.02 -32.11
C ALA A 303 8.85 3.01 -30.95
N GLY A 304 7.61 2.77 -30.52
CA GLY A 304 7.27 1.77 -29.52
C GLY A 304 7.58 0.35 -29.98
N GLY A 305 7.30 0.03 -31.24
CA GLY A 305 7.62 -1.25 -31.87
C GLY A 305 9.13 -1.49 -31.90
N PHE A 306 9.93 -0.52 -32.36
CA PHE A 306 11.40 -0.59 -32.32
C PHE A 306 11.95 -0.71 -30.89
N TYR A 307 11.36 0.01 -29.94
CA TYR A 307 11.76 -0.09 -28.54
C TYR A 307 11.45 -1.49 -27.95
N TYR A 308 10.30 -2.06 -28.28
CA TYR A 308 9.91 -3.40 -27.81
C TYR A 308 10.78 -4.50 -28.46
N LEU A 309 11.00 -4.39 -29.77
CA LEU A 309 11.81 -5.31 -30.57
C LEU A 309 13.32 -5.08 -30.42
N ARG A 310 13.74 -4.13 -29.57
CA ARG A 310 15.16 -3.84 -29.35
C ARG A 310 15.94 -5.11 -29.02
N HIS A 311 17.12 -5.23 -29.63
CA HIS A 311 18.01 -6.37 -29.44
C HIS A 311 18.28 -6.58 -27.93
N PRO A 312 18.37 -7.82 -27.43
CA PRO A 312 18.57 -8.12 -26.01
C PRO A 312 19.81 -7.45 -25.40
N MET A 313 20.83 -7.11 -26.19
CA MET A 313 21.99 -6.31 -25.75
C MET A 313 21.60 -4.90 -25.23
N PHE A 314 20.54 -4.31 -25.78
CA PHE A 314 19.99 -3.00 -25.35
C PHE A 314 18.82 -3.16 -24.38
N ARG A 315 18.50 -4.39 -23.94
CA ARG A 315 17.48 -4.63 -22.93
C ARG A 315 18.12 -4.56 -21.55
N ASP A 316 17.82 -3.48 -20.83
CA ASP A 316 18.10 -3.44 -19.40
C ASP A 316 17.29 -4.53 -18.68
N PRO A 317 17.93 -5.37 -17.83
CA PRO A 317 17.26 -6.37 -17.01
C PRO A 317 16.50 -5.74 -15.83
N MET A 318 16.59 -4.43 -15.66
CA MET A 318 15.96 -3.69 -14.58
C MET A 318 14.48 -3.46 -14.87
N PRO A 319 13.60 -3.52 -13.85
CA PRO A 319 12.18 -3.23 -14.02
C PRO A 319 11.98 -1.80 -14.56
N PRO A 320 10.99 -1.59 -15.44
CA PRO A 320 10.75 -0.27 -16.01
C PRO A 320 10.42 0.75 -14.93
N ALA A 321 10.82 2.01 -15.16
CA ALA A 321 10.67 3.10 -14.20
C ALA A 321 9.22 3.26 -13.68
N ALA A 322 8.23 3.04 -14.56
CA ALA A 322 6.82 3.06 -14.19
C ALA A 322 6.47 1.99 -13.14
N VAL A 323 6.99 0.77 -13.28
CA VAL A 323 6.75 -0.31 -12.30
C VAL A 323 7.42 0.00 -10.96
N ASN A 324 8.62 0.59 -10.97
CA ASN A 324 9.28 1.03 -9.74
C ASN A 324 8.49 2.14 -9.04
N PHE A 325 7.98 3.10 -9.81
CA PHE A 325 7.11 4.16 -9.32
C PHE A 325 5.86 3.59 -8.65
N PHE A 326 5.14 2.67 -9.32
CA PHE A 326 3.95 2.02 -8.75
C PHE A 326 4.25 1.22 -7.48
N ARG A 327 5.40 0.52 -7.42
CA ARG A 327 5.79 -0.26 -6.23
C ARG A 327 6.11 0.61 -5.02
N ARG A 328 6.50 1.87 -5.23
CA ARG A 328 6.83 2.83 -4.16
C ARG A 328 5.62 3.61 -3.63
N LEU A 329 4.47 3.53 -4.31
CA LEU A 329 3.24 4.19 -3.87
C LEU A 329 2.70 3.63 -2.55
N PRO A 330 1.97 4.45 -1.77
CA PRO A 330 1.34 4.01 -0.54
C PRO A 330 0.22 3.00 -0.77
N SER A 331 0.20 1.96 0.05
CA SER A 331 -0.92 1.02 0.20
C SER A 331 -1.55 1.18 1.58
N LEU A 332 -2.85 0.92 1.71
CA LEU A 332 -3.54 0.97 3.01
C LEU A 332 -3.10 -0.13 3.97
N SER A 333 -2.37 -1.15 3.48
CA SER A 333 -1.76 -2.20 4.31
C SER A 333 -0.89 -1.61 5.43
N ASP A 334 -0.30 -0.44 5.21
CA ASP A 334 0.55 0.23 6.22
C ASP A 334 -0.26 0.84 7.38
N ARG A 335 -1.58 0.96 7.24
CA ARG A 335 -2.49 1.47 8.28
C ARG A 335 -3.24 0.35 9.02
N MET A 336 -3.00 -0.89 8.64
CA MET A 336 -3.55 -2.04 9.34
C MET A 336 -2.77 -2.28 10.64
N LEU A 337 -3.52 -2.67 11.67
CA LEU A 337 -3.00 -3.13 12.96
C LEU A 337 -2.42 -4.55 12.88
#